data_AF-A0A9E0TZ83-F1
#
_entry.id   AF-A0A9E0TZ83-F1
#
_cell.length_a   1.000
_cell.length_b   1.000
_cell.length_c   1.000
_cell.angle_alpha   90.00
_cell.angle_beta   90.00
_cell.angle_gamma   90.00
#
_symmetry.space_group_name_H-M   'P 1'
#
loop_
_entity.id
_entity.type
_entity.pdbx_description
1 polymer ?
#
loop_
_entity_poly.entity_id
_entity_poly.type
_entity_poly.pdbx_seq_one_letter_code
_entity_poly.pdbx_strand_id
1 'polypeptide(L)'
;MRSPSRSHSRSRPGVVRTIIRRFHIENMGQTSAALAFTTLLALVPLVTLVAAVAHSVPFFDIPIRRLDAVLVQTLLPTGAGGTIAGYVGLFAQQARKLTVPGIAMLGVTAFLLMHTIERTFNHLWHVQPRPLLARLKLYAFVMAVWPFMLGAIAALISYAVTISLGFVEEATWVRRFLLKSASMALLGLFFGFLYYAVPNVRVSRTAAAVGGAFASLAFVAMQKGFELYLGSFGTLKSVYGAFAAVPIFLIWLHLSWAVVLVGGLIAATAFRPARR
;
A
#
# COMPACT_ATOMS: atom_id res chain seq x y z
N MET A 1 48.84 13.67 -39.21
CA MET A 1 48.30 12.44 -38.60
C MET A 1 47.23 12.82 -37.58
N ARG A 2 45.95 12.60 -37.87
CA ARG A 2 44.84 12.84 -36.92
C ARG A 2 44.40 11.49 -36.36
N SER A 3 44.40 11.33 -35.04
CA SER A 3 43.89 10.11 -34.39
C SER A 3 42.36 10.09 -34.45
N PRO A 4 41.72 8.92 -34.62
CA PRO A 4 40.28 8.82 -34.56
C PRO A 4 39.83 8.68 -33.10
N SER A 5 39.01 9.64 -32.64
CA SER A 5 38.32 9.59 -31.35
C SER A 5 37.33 8.43 -31.34
N ARG A 6 37.65 7.37 -30.59
CA ARG A 6 36.73 6.26 -30.31
C ARG A 6 35.63 6.76 -29.38
N SER A 7 34.44 7.02 -29.91
CA SER A 7 33.24 7.20 -29.11
C SER A 7 32.85 5.86 -28.48
N HIS A 8 33.16 5.68 -27.20
CA HIS A 8 32.60 4.58 -26.44
C HIS A 8 31.09 4.77 -26.29
N SER A 9 30.34 4.13 -27.19
CA SER A 9 28.91 3.86 -27.02
C SER A 9 28.72 3.04 -25.74
N ARG A 10 28.52 3.72 -24.60
CA ARG A 10 28.07 3.09 -23.36
C ARG A 10 26.64 2.62 -23.61
N SER A 11 26.48 1.33 -23.93
CA SER A 11 25.19 0.67 -24.00
C SER A 11 24.44 0.95 -22.69
N ARG A 12 23.31 1.66 -22.79
CA ARG A 12 22.47 1.93 -21.62
C ARG A 12 22.01 0.59 -21.09
N PRO A 13 22.31 0.22 -19.83
CA PRO A 13 21.79 -1.02 -19.28
C PRO A 13 20.27 -1.00 -19.38
N GLY A 14 19.67 -2.14 -19.75
CA GLY A 14 18.22 -2.28 -19.87
C GLY A 14 17.51 -1.81 -18.60
N VAL A 15 16.26 -1.34 -18.75
CA VAL A 15 15.45 -0.77 -17.66
C VAL A 15 15.37 -1.72 -16.46
N VAL A 16 15.15 -3.01 -16.72
CA VAL A 16 15.11 -4.07 -15.70
C VAL A 16 16.43 -4.17 -14.92
N ARG A 17 17.57 -4.17 -15.63
CA ARG A 17 18.90 -4.23 -14.98
C ARG A 17 19.16 -2.99 -14.12
N THR A 18 18.68 -1.83 -14.55
CA THR A 18 18.78 -0.59 -13.77
C THR A 18 17.95 -0.68 -12.49
N ILE A 19 16.72 -1.21 -12.56
CA ILE A 19 15.84 -1.38 -11.39
C ILE A 19 16.46 -2.37 -10.39
N ILE A 20 16.88 -3.55 -10.85
CA ILE A 20 17.49 -4.57 -9.98
C ILE A 20 18.75 -4.02 -9.30
N ARG A 21 19.59 -3.32 -10.06
CA ARG A 21 20.79 -2.67 -9.54
C ARG A 21 20.45 -1.61 -8.50
N ARG A 22 19.48 -0.73 -8.76
CA ARG A 22 19.04 0.29 -7.79
C ARG A 22 18.47 -0.33 -6.52
N PHE A 23 17.66 -1.38 -6.65
CA PHE A 23 17.08 -2.07 -5.49
C PHE A 23 18.15 -2.60 -4.53
N HIS A 24 19.24 -3.18 -5.08
CA HIS A 24 20.35 -3.69 -4.28
C HIS A 24 21.24 -2.57 -3.74
N ILE A 25 21.64 -1.61 -4.59
CA ILE A 25 22.55 -0.51 -4.19
C ILE A 25 21.90 0.41 -3.15
N GLU A 26 20.59 0.66 -3.27
CA GLU A 26 19.85 1.55 -2.36
C GLU A 26 19.29 0.79 -1.12
N ASN A 27 19.74 -0.45 -0.88
CA ASN A 27 19.33 -1.28 0.27
C ASN A 27 17.80 -1.31 0.46
N MET A 28 17.04 -1.42 -0.63
CA MET A 28 15.58 -1.31 -0.60
C MET A 28 14.93 -2.43 0.22
N GLY A 29 15.59 -3.59 0.36
CA GLY A 29 15.16 -4.65 1.29
C GLY A 29 15.24 -4.23 2.77
N GLN A 30 16.30 -3.53 3.18
CA GLN A 30 16.38 -3.00 4.55
C GLN A 30 15.34 -1.88 4.74
N THR A 31 15.16 -1.04 3.72
CA THR A 31 14.15 0.03 3.73
C THR A 31 12.72 -0.50 3.85
N SER A 32 12.37 -1.57 3.13
CA SER A 32 11.04 -2.19 3.25
C SER A 32 10.84 -2.86 4.60
N ALA A 33 11.88 -3.45 5.20
CA ALA A 33 11.81 -3.99 6.56
C ALA A 33 11.59 -2.89 7.61
N ALA A 34 12.30 -1.76 7.50
CA ALA A 34 12.11 -0.61 8.38
C ALA A 34 10.69 -0.02 8.25
N LEU A 35 10.17 0.10 7.01
CA LEU A 35 8.81 0.53 6.76
C LEU A 35 7.78 -0.45 7.33
N ALA A 36 8.00 -1.76 7.18
CA ALA A 36 7.12 -2.79 7.75
C ALA A 36 7.04 -2.70 9.27
N PHE A 37 8.19 -2.59 9.95
CA PHE A 37 8.25 -2.43 11.40
C PHE A 37 7.57 -1.13 11.86
N THR A 38 7.85 -0.01 11.19
CA THR A 38 7.20 1.28 11.49
C THR A 38 5.69 1.20 11.29
N THR A 39 5.24 0.52 10.22
CA THR A 39 3.82 0.31 9.93
C THR A 39 3.15 -0.55 10.99
N LEU A 40 3.82 -1.60 11.47
CA LEU A 40 3.32 -2.45 12.55
C LEU A 40 3.07 -1.62 13.82
N LEU A 41 4.05 -0.80 14.23
CA LEU A 41 3.94 0.05 15.41
C LEU A 41 2.86 1.13 15.25
N ALA A 42 2.69 1.66 14.04
CA ALA A 42 1.72 2.70 13.74
C ALA A 42 0.32 2.18 13.40
N LEU A 43 0.13 0.86 13.30
CA LEU A 43 -1.13 0.24 12.89
C LEU A 43 -2.29 0.64 13.83
N VAL A 44 -2.08 0.51 15.14
CA VAL A 44 -3.09 0.83 16.15
C VAL A 44 -3.46 2.33 16.13
N PRO A 45 -2.49 3.27 16.15
CA PRO A 45 -2.77 4.70 15.94
C PRO A 45 -3.55 5.01 14.68
N LEU A 46 -3.16 4.40 13.55
CA LEU A 46 -3.77 4.66 12.25
C LEU A 46 -5.24 4.23 12.23
N VAL A 47 -5.53 3.01 12.69
CA VAL A 47 -6.91 2.48 12.76
C VAL A 47 -7.78 3.34 13.66
N THR A 48 -7.23 3.77 14.80
CA THR A 48 -7.95 4.64 15.74
C THR A 48 -8.26 6.00 15.13
N LEU A 49 -7.28 6.63 14.47
CA LEU A 49 -7.46 7.93 13.84
C LEU A 49 -8.49 7.86 12.71
N VAL A 50 -8.41 6.81 11.88
CA VAL A 50 -9.40 6.53 10.83
C VAL A 50 -10.80 6.34 11.42
N ALA A 51 -10.93 5.57 12.52
CA ALA A 51 -12.21 5.36 13.19
C ALA A 51 -12.78 6.66 13.79
N ALA A 52 -11.93 7.51 14.37
CA ALA A 52 -12.33 8.81 14.92
C ALA A 52 -12.84 9.74 13.82
N VAL A 53 -12.14 9.83 12.68
CA VAL A 53 -12.56 10.64 11.53
C VAL A 53 -13.83 10.08 10.88
N ALA A 54 -13.95 8.75 10.76
CA ALA A 54 -15.15 8.13 10.22
C ALA A 54 -16.39 8.47 11.09
N HIS A 55 -16.24 8.50 12.41
CA HIS A 55 -17.35 8.86 13.30
C HIS A 55 -17.71 10.35 13.26
N SER A 56 -16.75 11.25 12.95
CA SER A 56 -17.01 12.69 12.87
C SER A 56 -17.65 13.14 11.56
N VAL A 57 -17.84 12.24 10.59
CA VAL A 57 -18.47 12.54 9.30
C VAL A 57 -19.83 11.82 9.20
N PRO A 58 -20.96 12.54 9.22
CA PRO A 58 -22.32 11.96 9.30
C PRO A 58 -22.71 10.97 8.19
N PHE A 59 -21.99 10.94 7.07
CA PHE A 59 -22.22 10.02 5.96
C PHE A 59 -21.50 8.66 6.11
N PHE A 60 -20.65 8.49 7.12
CA PHE A 60 -19.87 7.26 7.35
C PHE A 60 -20.49 6.31 8.40
N ASP A 61 -21.77 6.49 8.75
CA ASP A 61 -22.55 5.53 9.53
C ASP A 61 -22.80 4.19 8.80
N ILE A 62 -22.22 4.02 7.59
CA ILE A 62 -22.11 2.72 6.93
C ILE A 62 -21.40 1.77 7.90
N PRO A 63 -22.05 0.68 8.34
CA PRO A 63 -21.60 -0.04 9.51
C PRO A 63 -20.18 -0.55 9.28
N ILE A 64 -19.27 -0.15 10.18
CA ILE A 64 -17.87 -0.56 10.30
C ILE A 64 -17.69 -2.09 10.10
N ARG A 65 -18.74 -2.89 10.35
CA ARG A 65 -18.81 -4.33 10.06
C ARG A 65 -18.65 -4.72 8.58
N ARG A 66 -18.94 -3.84 7.62
CA ARG A 66 -18.76 -4.09 6.17
C ARG A 66 -17.34 -3.76 5.69
N LEU A 67 -16.65 -2.85 6.38
CA LEU A 67 -15.25 -2.52 6.15
C LEU A 67 -14.33 -3.68 6.52
N ASP A 68 -14.64 -4.41 7.60
CA ASP A 68 -13.92 -5.63 7.98
C ASP A 68 -13.92 -6.65 6.84
N ALA A 69 -15.07 -6.88 6.20
CA ALA A 69 -15.17 -7.82 5.08
C ALA A 69 -14.30 -7.40 3.89
N VAL A 70 -14.23 -6.11 3.56
CA VAL A 70 -13.48 -5.60 2.40
C VAL A 70 -11.98 -5.54 2.67
N LEU A 71 -11.56 -5.11 3.86
CA LEU A 71 -10.17 -5.12 4.30
C LEU A 71 -9.63 -6.55 4.36
N VAL A 72 -10.41 -7.48 4.91
CA VAL A 72 -10.03 -8.90 5.04
C VAL A 72 -10.01 -9.62 3.69
N GLN A 73 -10.97 -9.34 2.79
CA GLN A 73 -11.07 -10.06 1.52
C GLN A 73 -10.19 -9.47 0.41
N THR A 74 -9.82 -8.19 0.49
CA THR A 74 -9.10 -7.49 -0.60
C THR A 74 -7.65 -7.22 -0.26
N LEU A 75 -7.35 -6.89 1.00
CA LEU A 75 -6.01 -6.45 1.42
C LEU A 75 -5.25 -7.48 2.25
N LEU A 76 -5.94 -8.44 2.88
CA LEU A 76 -5.35 -9.50 3.68
C LEU A 76 -5.45 -10.87 2.98
N PRO A 77 -4.51 -11.80 3.21
CA PRO A 77 -4.57 -13.15 2.65
C PRO A 77 -5.70 -13.95 3.30
N THR A 78 -6.43 -14.72 2.50
CA THR A 78 -7.69 -15.40 2.88
C THR A 78 -7.56 -16.41 4.04
N GLY A 79 -6.35 -16.85 4.38
CA GLY A 79 -6.07 -17.76 5.51
C GLY A 79 -5.63 -17.13 6.84
N ALA A 80 -5.07 -15.91 6.83
CA ALA A 80 -4.62 -15.21 8.05
C ALA A 80 -5.46 -13.95 8.37
N GLY A 81 -6.27 -13.49 7.42
CA GLY A 81 -7.07 -12.29 7.56
C GLY A 81 -8.05 -12.31 8.74
N GLY A 82 -8.65 -13.48 9.06
CA GLY A 82 -9.57 -13.61 10.20
C GLY A 82 -8.89 -13.40 11.56
N THR A 83 -7.71 -14.00 11.78
CA THR A 83 -6.95 -13.84 13.02
C THR A 83 -6.41 -12.41 13.17
N ILE A 84 -5.87 -11.84 12.07
CA ILE A 84 -5.33 -10.48 12.07
C ILE A 84 -6.45 -9.45 12.29
N ALA A 85 -7.60 -9.61 11.62
CA ALA A 85 -8.76 -8.74 11.83
C ALA A 85 -9.33 -8.85 13.24
N GLY A 86 -9.34 -10.05 13.83
CA GLY A 86 -9.73 -10.25 15.22
C GLY A 86 -8.88 -9.43 16.20
N TYR A 87 -7.54 -9.43 16.03
CA TYR A 87 -6.66 -8.61 16.84
C TYR A 87 -6.85 -7.11 16.57
N VAL A 88 -6.92 -6.68 15.31
CA VAL A 88 -7.16 -5.27 14.95
C VAL A 88 -8.49 -4.77 15.56
N GLY A 89 -9.54 -5.59 15.54
CA GLY A 89 -10.85 -5.27 16.12
C GLY A 89 -10.82 -5.14 17.66
N LEU A 90 -10.14 -6.06 18.36
CA LEU A 90 -9.97 -5.99 19.82
C LEU A 90 -9.22 -4.73 20.25
N PHE A 91 -8.14 -4.37 19.53
CA PHE A 91 -7.39 -3.15 19.81
C PHE A 91 -8.17 -1.87 19.44
N ALA A 92 -8.94 -1.88 18.35
CA ALA A 92 -9.81 -0.77 17.97
C ALA A 92 -10.92 -0.50 19.01
N GLN A 93 -11.44 -1.54 19.66
CA GLN A 93 -12.38 -1.37 20.78
C GLN A 93 -11.70 -0.74 22.01
N GLN A 94 -10.45 -1.13 22.30
CA GLN A 94 -9.69 -0.53 23.39
C GLN A 94 -9.37 0.95 23.12
N ALA A 95 -9.17 1.31 21.85
CA ALA A 95 -8.93 2.68 21.43
C ALA A 95 -10.13 3.63 21.68
N ARG A 96 -11.36 3.11 21.77
CA ARG A 96 -12.55 3.93 22.12
C ARG A 96 -12.51 4.46 23.56
N LYS A 97 -11.58 3.97 24.40
CA LYS A 97 -11.38 4.42 25.78
C LYS A 97 -10.22 5.42 25.93
N LEU A 98 -9.64 5.91 24.82
CA LEU A 98 -8.48 6.80 24.86
C LEU A 98 -8.83 8.19 25.40
N THR A 99 -8.02 8.64 26.36
CA THR A 99 -8.01 10.01 26.88
C THR A 99 -7.25 10.95 25.93
N VAL A 100 -7.38 12.27 26.10
CA VAL A 100 -6.72 13.30 25.27
C VAL A 100 -5.20 13.07 25.08
N PRO A 101 -4.41 12.68 26.11
CA PRO A 101 -2.99 12.34 25.93
C PRO A 101 -2.77 11.14 25.01
N GLY A 102 -3.67 10.15 25.04
CA GLY A 102 -3.65 9.00 24.15
C GLY A 102 -3.82 9.43 22.69
N ILE A 103 -4.81 10.27 22.39
CA ILE A 103 -5.03 10.81 21.03
C ILE A 103 -3.80 11.58 20.52
N ALA A 104 -3.18 12.40 21.38
CA ALA A 104 -1.95 13.12 21.02
C ALA A 104 -0.80 12.16 20.69
N MET A 105 -0.58 11.13 21.50
CA MET A 105 0.43 10.09 21.26
C MET A 105 0.18 9.37 19.93
N LEU A 106 -1.08 9.02 19.62
CA LEU A 106 -1.44 8.38 18.36
C LEU A 106 -1.18 9.30 17.15
N GLY A 107 -1.50 10.60 17.29
CA GLY A 107 -1.21 11.60 16.27
C GLY A 107 0.28 11.68 15.95
N VAL A 108 1.13 11.66 16.98
CA VAL A 108 2.59 11.64 16.81
C VAL A 108 3.05 10.37 16.09
N THR A 109 2.55 9.18 16.47
CA THR A 109 2.96 7.93 15.81
C THR A 109 2.52 7.88 14.34
N ALA A 110 1.29 8.32 14.04
CA ALA A 110 0.80 8.41 12.66
C ALA A 110 1.61 9.41 11.83
N PHE A 111 2.00 10.55 12.44
CA PHE A 111 2.88 11.52 11.81
C PHE A 111 4.27 10.93 11.52
N LEU A 112 4.85 10.19 12.46
CA LEU A 112 6.15 9.53 12.28
C LEU A 112 6.12 8.49 11.16
N LEU A 113 5.07 7.67 11.08
CA LEU A 113 4.90 6.72 9.97
C LEU A 113 4.88 7.45 8.63
N MET A 114 4.04 8.48 8.52
CA MET A 114 3.92 9.23 7.28
C MET A 114 5.21 9.94 6.91
N HIS A 115 5.94 10.45 7.92
CA HIS A 115 7.26 11.03 7.74
C HIS A 115 8.27 10.04 7.14
N THR A 116 8.28 8.80 7.64
CA THR A 116 9.13 7.73 7.11
C THR A 116 8.74 7.38 5.67
N ILE A 117 7.45 7.27 5.37
CA ILE A 117 6.96 6.98 4.01
C ILE A 117 7.39 8.10 3.04
N GLU A 118 7.14 9.37 3.38
CA GLU A 118 7.52 10.51 2.54
C GLU A 118 9.03 10.54 2.30
N ARG A 119 9.85 10.34 3.34
CA ARG A 119 11.31 10.28 3.20
C ARG A 119 11.75 9.19 2.24
N THR A 120 11.19 8.00 2.35
CA THR A 120 11.55 6.88 1.47
C THR A 120 11.17 7.18 0.01
N PHE A 121 9.99 7.76 -0.21
CA PHE A 121 9.57 8.16 -1.56
C PHE A 121 10.46 9.29 -2.09
N ASN A 122 10.73 10.33 -1.30
CA ASN A 122 11.64 11.39 -1.71
C ASN A 122 13.05 10.86 -2.04
N HIS A 123 13.54 9.86 -1.30
CA HIS A 123 14.80 9.19 -1.61
C HIS A 123 14.76 8.47 -2.96
N LEU A 124 13.66 7.76 -3.25
CA LEU A 124 13.46 7.03 -4.50
C LEU A 124 13.55 7.93 -5.74
N TRP A 125 13.01 9.15 -5.64
CA TRP A 125 13.06 10.19 -6.66
C TRP A 125 14.27 11.14 -6.51
N HIS A 126 15.14 10.94 -5.52
CA HIS A 126 16.29 11.79 -5.19
C HIS A 126 15.94 13.28 -5.02
N VAL A 127 14.86 13.57 -4.30
CA VAL A 127 14.40 14.94 -4.04
C VAL A 127 14.42 15.31 -2.56
N GLN A 128 14.49 16.61 -2.29
CA GLN A 128 14.51 17.13 -0.92
C GLN A 128 13.10 17.12 -0.31
N PRO A 129 12.99 16.93 1.02
CA PRO A 129 11.73 16.94 1.74
C PRO A 129 10.97 18.26 1.64
N ARG A 130 9.64 18.20 1.79
CA ARG A 130 8.76 19.37 1.84
C ARG A 130 8.97 20.19 3.13
N PRO A 131 8.71 21.50 3.13
CA PRO A 131 8.63 22.29 4.36
C PRO A 131 7.49 21.77 5.26
N LEU A 132 7.65 21.88 6.59
CA LEU A 132 6.78 21.28 7.60
C LEU A 132 5.28 21.59 7.39
N LEU A 133 4.95 22.83 7.02
CA LEU A 133 3.56 23.24 6.83
C LEU A 133 2.89 22.57 5.62
N ALA A 134 3.62 22.43 4.51
CA ALA A 134 3.14 21.75 3.31
C ALA A 134 3.00 20.23 3.55
N ARG A 135 3.91 19.67 4.37
CA ARG A 135 3.87 18.30 4.83
C ARG A 135 2.62 18.00 5.66
N LEU A 136 2.31 18.83 6.65
CA LEU A 136 1.11 18.67 7.47
C LEU A 136 -0.19 18.66 6.63
N LYS A 137 -0.30 19.57 5.65
CA LYS A 137 -1.44 19.61 4.72
C LYS A 137 -1.55 18.32 3.89
N LEU A 138 -0.43 17.83 3.36
CA LEU A 138 -0.40 16.57 2.61
C LEU A 138 -0.83 15.40 3.50
N TYR A 139 -0.34 15.33 4.74
CA TYR A 139 -0.63 14.23 5.65
C TYR A 139 -2.10 14.21 6.03
N ALA A 140 -2.66 15.37 6.38
CA ALA A 140 -4.09 15.51 6.65
C ALA A 140 -4.93 15.11 5.42
N PHE A 141 -4.54 15.55 4.22
CA PHE A 141 -5.24 15.18 3.00
C PHE A 141 -5.21 13.67 2.72
N VAL A 142 -4.04 13.03 2.78
CA VAL A 142 -3.92 11.58 2.54
C VAL A 142 -4.69 10.78 3.59
N MET A 143 -4.63 11.18 4.85
CA MET A 143 -5.41 10.55 5.92
C MET A 143 -6.92 10.71 5.70
N ALA A 144 -7.38 11.87 5.21
CA ALA A 144 -8.79 12.10 4.90
C ALA A 144 -9.25 11.32 3.67
N VAL A 145 -8.42 11.19 2.63
CA VAL A 145 -8.77 10.49 1.37
C VAL A 145 -8.86 8.98 1.55
N TRP A 146 -8.06 8.40 2.45
CA TRP A 146 -8.00 6.95 2.64
C TRP A 146 -9.35 6.28 3.01
N PRO A 147 -10.13 6.79 3.99
CA PRO A 147 -11.48 6.30 4.28
C PRO A 147 -12.43 6.36 3.08
N PHE A 148 -12.41 7.43 2.29
CA PHE A 148 -13.26 7.53 1.10
C PHE A 148 -12.87 6.51 0.03
N MET A 149 -11.57 6.27 -0.13
CA MET A 149 -11.09 5.22 -1.03
C MET A 149 -11.60 3.86 -0.57
N LEU A 150 -11.44 3.51 0.71
CA LEU A 150 -11.97 2.25 1.26
C LEU A 150 -13.50 2.15 1.13
N GLY A 151 -14.22 3.23 1.39
CA GLY A 151 -15.66 3.31 1.19
C GLY A 151 -16.07 3.11 -0.27
N ALA A 152 -15.32 3.69 -1.22
CA ALA A 152 -15.53 3.48 -2.65
C ALA A 152 -15.23 2.04 -3.08
N ILE A 153 -14.17 1.40 -2.55
CA ILE A 153 -13.90 -0.03 -2.77
C ILE A 153 -15.09 -0.85 -2.27
N ALA A 154 -15.55 -0.59 -1.04
CA ALA A 154 -16.65 -1.32 -0.41
C ALA A 154 -17.99 -1.11 -1.13
N ALA A 155 -18.24 0.11 -1.59
CA ALA A 155 -19.42 0.46 -2.38
C ALA A 155 -19.36 -0.18 -3.77
N LEU A 156 -18.20 -0.24 -4.42
CA LEU A 156 -18.03 -0.90 -5.71
C LEU A 156 -18.23 -2.41 -5.60
N ILE A 157 -17.66 -3.03 -4.56
CA ILE A 157 -17.88 -4.45 -4.26
C ILE A 157 -19.35 -4.69 -3.93
N SER A 158 -19.97 -3.86 -3.09
CA SER A 158 -21.39 -4.01 -2.74
C SER A 158 -22.29 -3.80 -3.95
N TYR A 159 -22.08 -2.76 -4.75
CA TYR A 159 -22.84 -2.46 -5.95
C TYR A 159 -22.70 -3.56 -6.99
N ALA A 160 -21.51 -4.11 -7.19
CA ALA A 160 -21.31 -5.23 -8.10
C ALA A 160 -21.86 -6.56 -7.55
N VAL A 161 -22.01 -6.70 -6.22
CA VAL A 161 -22.79 -7.78 -5.60
C VAL A 161 -24.29 -7.54 -5.74
N THR A 162 -24.76 -6.28 -5.71
CA THR A 162 -26.19 -5.88 -5.79
C THR A 162 -26.73 -5.84 -7.23
N ILE A 163 -25.97 -5.38 -8.24
CA ILE A 163 -26.35 -5.51 -9.66
C ILE A 163 -26.49 -6.98 -10.07
N SER A 164 -25.87 -7.90 -9.33
CA SER A 164 -26.10 -9.33 -9.51
C SER A 164 -27.55 -9.79 -9.21
N LEU A 165 -28.49 -8.89 -8.90
CA LEU A 165 -29.94 -9.13 -8.71
C LEU A 165 -30.71 -9.32 -10.05
N GLY A 166 -30.18 -10.13 -10.96
CA GLY A 166 -31.04 -10.84 -11.94
C GLY A 166 -31.63 -10.04 -13.12
N PHE A 167 -31.10 -8.86 -13.48
CA PHE A 167 -31.59 -8.13 -14.67
C PHE A 167 -30.85 -8.48 -15.97
N VAL A 168 -29.73 -9.19 -15.89
CA VAL A 168 -29.02 -9.73 -17.06
C VAL A 168 -28.59 -11.16 -16.71
N GLU A 169 -28.97 -12.15 -17.52
CA GLU A 169 -28.39 -13.50 -17.48
C GLU A 169 -26.91 -13.47 -17.93
N GLU A 170 -26.07 -12.74 -17.20
CA GLU A 170 -24.64 -12.75 -17.46
C GLU A 170 -24.02 -14.01 -16.90
N ALA A 171 -23.28 -14.71 -17.76
CA ALA A 171 -22.54 -15.89 -17.36
C ALA A 171 -21.59 -15.55 -16.20
N THR A 172 -21.59 -16.39 -15.16
CA THR A 172 -20.90 -16.18 -13.88
C THR A 172 -19.40 -15.85 -14.00
N TRP A 173 -18.78 -16.26 -15.11
CA TRP A 173 -17.37 -15.97 -15.43
C TRP A 173 -17.14 -14.49 -15.82
N VAL A 174 -18.06 -13.88 -16.57
CA VAL A 174 -17.99 -12.46 -16.97
C VAL A 174 -18.07 -11.57 -15.74
N ARG A 175 -19.02 -11.85 -14.84
CA ARG A 175 -19.16 -11.14 -13.55
C ARG A 175 -17.89 -11.20 -12.72
N ARG A 176 -17.31 -12.40 -12.55
CA ARG A 176 -16.06 -12.58 -11.79
C ARG A 176 -14.90 -11.84 -12.43
N PHE A 177 -14.83 -11.84 -13.77
CA PHE A 177 -13.79 -11.12 -14.50
C PHE A 177 -13.91 -9.60 -14.33
N LEU A 178 -15.11 -9.04 -14.49
CA LEU A 178 -15.38 -7.61 -14.32
C LEU A 178 -15.07 -7.15 -12.90
N LEU A 179 -15.57 -7.85 -11.89
CA LEU A 179 -15.29 -7.57 -10.48
C LEU A 179 -13.79 -7.55 -10.19
N LYS A 180 -13.08 -8.60 -10.62
CA LYS A 180 -11.65 -8.72 -10.38
C LYS A 180 -10.85 -7.66 -11.12
N SER A 181 -11.25 -7.32 -12.34
CA SER A 181 -10.63 -6.25 -13.13
C SER A 181 -10.86 -4.88 -12.50
N ALA A 182 -12.06 -4.62 -11.99
CA ALA A 182 -12.40 -3.39 -11.28
C ALA A 182 -11.58 -3.24 -9.99
N SER A 183 -11.50 -4.30 -9.16
CA SER A 183 -10.65 -4.30 -7.96
C SER A 183 -9.17 -4.11 -8.29
N MET A 184 -8.68 -4.75 -9.38
CA MET A 184 -7.30 -4.59 -9.82
C MET A 184 -7.02 -3.18 -10.34
N ALA A 185 -7.94 -2.59 -11.10
CA ALA A 185 -7.85 -1.21 -11.57
C ALA A 185 -7.84 -0.23 -10.39
N LEU A 186 -8.67 -0.46 -9.38
CA LEU A 186 -8.72 0.37 -8.18
C LEU A 186 -7.43 0.28 -7.36
N LEU A 187 -6.86 -0.91 -7.23
CA LEU A 187 -5.55 -1.10 -6.60
C LEU A 187 -4.43 -0.42 -7.41
N GLY A 188 -4.49 -0.49 -8.74
CA GLY A 188 -3.56 0.21 -9.63
C GLY A 188 -3.67 1.73 -9.54
N LEU A 189 -4.88 2.26 -9.47
CA LEU A 189 -5.16 3.68 -9.22
C LEU A 189 -4.65 4.11 -7.86
N PHE A 190 -4.84 3.28 -6.83
CA PHE A 190 -4.35 3.54 -5.48
C PHE A 190 -2.81 3.67 -5.45
N PHE A 191 -2.08 2.69 -6.01
CA PHE A 191 -0.63 2.78 -6.08
C PHE A 191 -0.16 3.91 -6.99
N GLY A 192 -0.83 4.13 -8.12
CA GLY A 192 -0.53 5.26 -9.02
C GLY A 192 -0.71 6.61 -8.33
N PHE A 193 -1.78 6.78 -7.55
CA PHE A 193 -2.01 7.96 -6.73
C PHE A 193 -0.91 8.14 -5.69
N LEU A 194 -0.51 7.05 -5.01
CA LEU A 194 0.59 7.08 -4.05
C LEU A 194 1.90 7.57 -4.69
N TYR A 195 2.24 7.07 -5.88
CA TYR A 195 3.43 7.49 -6.63
C TYR A 195 3.34 8.91 -7.20
N TYR A 196 2.13 9.43 -7.41
CA TYR A 196 1.92 10.78 -7.90
C TYR A 196 1.90 11.84 -6.79
N ALA A 197 1.24 11.55 -5.66
CA ALA A 197 0.93 12.53 -4.63
C ALA A 197 2.00 12.64 -3.54
N VAL A 198 2.63 11.52 -3.15
CA VAL A 198 3.57 11.48 -2.02
C VAL A 198 4.92 12.13 -2.33
N PRO A 199 5.61 11.81 -3.45
CA PRO A 199 6.91 12.41 -3.74
C PRO A 199 6.84 13.93 -3.85
N ASN A 200 7.88 14.64 -3.40
CA ASN A 200 8.01 16.09 -3.58
C ASN A 200 8.52 16.47 -4.98
N VAL A 201 8.00 15.82 -6.02
CA VAL A 201 8.40 16.08 -7.41
C VAL A 201 7.21 15.91 -8.33
N ARG A 202 7.23 16.61 -9.46
CA ARG A 202 6.22 16.45 -10.52
C ARG A 202 6.46 15.13 -11.25
N VAL A 203 5.77 14.08 -10.82
CA VAL A 203 5.76 12.78 -11.51
C VAL A 203 4.76 12.85 -12.66
N SER A 204 5.11 12.34 -13.85
CA SER A 204 4.16 12.26 -14.95
C SER A 204 3.04 11.28 -14.60
N ARG A 205 1.79 11.61 -14.99
CA ARG A 205 0.64 10.72 -14.74
C ARG A 205 0.83 9.35 -15.38
N THR A 206 1.51 9.29 -16.53
CA THR A 206 1.84 8.04 -17.24
C THR A 206 2.83 7.19 -16.47
N ALA A 207 3.90 7.78 -15.90
CA ALA A 207 4.88 7.03 -15.11
C ALA A 207 4.28 6.51 -13.80
N ALA A 208 3.44 7.34 -13.15
CA ALA A 208 2.69 6.93 -11.97
C ALA A 208 1.72 5.77 -12.29
N ALA A 209 1.01 5.84 -13.42
CA ALA A 209 0.10 4.78 -13.86
C ALA A 209 0.83 3.47 -14.21
N VAL A 210 1.98 3.53 -14.89
CA VAL A 210 2.80 2.34 -15.21
C VAL A 210 3.34 1.69 -13.94
N GLY A 211 3.88 2.48 -13.01
CA GLY A 211 4.32 1.98 -11.71
C GLY A 211 3.17 1.39 -10.89
N GLY A 212 2.01 2.06 -10.90
CA GLY A 212 0.79 1.61 -10.21
C GLY A 212 0.24 0.31 -10.76
N ALA A 213 0.19 0.15 -12.08
CA ALA A 213 -0.22 -1.07 -12.74
C ALA A 213 0.71 -2.24 -12.39
N PHE A 214 2.03 -2.02 -12.47
CA PHE A 214 3.00 -3.03 -12.05
C PHE A 214 2.83 -3.41 -10.57
N ALA A 215 2.74 -2.40 -9.68
CA ALA A 215 2.59 -2.62 -8.26
C ALA A 215 1.32 -3.41 -7.93
N SER A 216 0.19 -3.11 -8.58
CA SER A 216 -1.06 -3.84 -8.37
C SER A 216 -0.96 -5.31 -8.78
N LEU A 217 -0.36 -5.60 -9.94
CA LEU A 217 -0.14 -6.96 -10.41
C LEU A 217 0.81 -7.74 -9.50
N ALA A 218 1.94 -7.13 -9.15
CA ALA A 218 2.93 -7.72 -8.26
C ALA A 218 2.36 -7.94 -6.86
N PHE A 219 1.50 -7.03 -6.38
CA PHE A 219 0.84 -7.16 -5.09
C PHE A 219 -0.11 -8.35 -5.09
N VAL A 220 -1.01 -8.47 -6.07
CA VAL A 220 -1.92 -9.62 -6.20
C VAL A 220 -1.14 -10.94 -6.33
N ALA A 221 -0.03 -10.95 -7.09
CA ALA A 221 0.85 -12.12 -7.18
C ALA A 221 1.49 -12.47 -5.83
N MET A 222 1.97 -11.47 -5.09
CA MET A 222 2.51 -11.62 -3.75
C MET A 222 1.46 -12.15 -2.77
N GLN A 223 0.22 -11.65 -2.84
CA GLN A 223 -0.88 -12.13 -1.98
C GLN A 223 -1.10 -13.63 -2.17
N LYS A 224 -1.21 -14.09 -3.41
CA LYS A 224 -1.35 -15.51 -3.75
C LYS A 224 -0.14 -16.35 -3.33
N GLY A 225 1.08 -15.84 -3.59
CA GLY A 225 2.31 -16.54 -3.21
C GLY A 225 2.40 -16.74 -1.68
N PHE A 226 1.96 -15.75 -0.92
CA PHE A 226 1.93 -15.84 0.52
C PHE A 226 0.78 -16.72 1.05
N GLU A 227 -0.37 -16.76 0.37
CA GLU A 227 -1.43 -17.74 0.68
C GLU A 227 -0.92 -19.18 0.53
N LEU A 228 -0.17 -19.48 -0.54
CA LEU A 228 0.48 -20.77 -0.72
C LEU A 228 1.50 -21.07 0.38
N TYR A 229 2.28 -20.05 0.78
CA TYR A 229 3.23 -20.16 1.89
C TYR A 229 2.53 -20.49 3.22
N LEU A 230 1.41 -19.84 3.53
CA LEU A 230 0.62 -20.11 4.73
C LEU A 230 0.03 -21.51 4.75
N GLY A 231 -0.39 -22.04 3.59
CA GLY A 231 -0.90 -23.41 3.46
C GLY A 231 0.13 -24.47 3.86
N SER A 232 1.40 -24.22 3.59
CA SER A 232 2.52 -25.10 3.95
C SER A 232 3.06 -24.87 5.37
N PHE A 233 2.58 -23.85 6.08
CA PHE A 233 3.15 -23.36 7.35
C PHE A 233 2.52 -23.96 8.62
N GLY A 234 1.80 -25.08 8.51
CA GLY A 234 1.11 -25.74 9.63
C GLY A 234 2.01 -26.02 10.84
N THR A 235 3.29 -26.31 10.61
CA THR A 235 4.27 -26.63 11.67
C THR A 235 4.61 -25.44 12.57
N LEU A 236 4.71 -24.22 12.03
CA LEU A 236 5.04 -23.04 12.85
C LEU A 236 3.88 -22.64 13.78
N LYS A 237 2.65 -22.82 13.32
CA LYS A 237 1.44 -22.58 14.14
C LYS A 237 1.37 -23.57 15.32
N SER A 238 1.83 -24.81 15.11
CA SER A 238 1.88 -25.84 16.16
C SER A 238 2.90 -25.54 17.26
N VAL A 239 4.02 -24.88 16.94
CA VAL A 239 5.10 -24.59 17.89
C VAL A 239 4.89 -23.25 18.60
N TYR A 240 4.45 -22.22 17.87
CA TYR A 240 4.37 -20.84 18.39
C TYR A 240 2.94 -20.36 18.70
N GLY A 241 1.91 -21.13 18.37
CA GLY A 241 0.52 -20.79 18.67
C GLY A 241 0.12 -19.39 18.17
N ALA A 242 -0.51 -18.60 19.03
CA ALA A 242 -0.95 -17.23 18.70
C ALA A 242 0.20 -16.26 18.37
N PHE A 243 1.40 -16.49 18.91
CA PHE A 243 2.56 -15.63 18.65
C PHE A 243 3.00 -15.65 17.18
N ALA A 244 2.75 -16.76 16.46
CA ALA A 244 3.08 -16.89 15.04
C ALA A 244 2.43 -15.80 14.16
N ALA A 245 1.31 -15.21 14.58
CA ALA A 245 0.62 -14.18 13.83
C ALA A 245 1.49 -12.93 13.60
N VAL A 246 2.30 -12.51 14.58
CA VAL A 246 3.07 -11.27 14.49
C VAL A 246 4.24 -11.38 13.50
N PRO A 247 5.13 -12.39 13.57
CA PRO A 247 6.19 -12.56 12.58
C PRO A 247 5.64 -12.79 11.16
N ILE A 248 4.57 -13.57 11.02
CA ILE A 248 3.91 -13.80 9.72
C ILE A 248 3.43 -12.48 9.14
N PHE A 249 2.74 -11.67 9.94
CA PHE A 249 2.24 -10.37 9.49
C PHE A 249 3.39 -9.39 9.17
N LEU A 250 4.49 -9.42 9.92
CA LEU A 250 5.69 -8.64 9.59
C LEU A 250 6.31 -9.02 8.25
N ILE A 251 6.39 -10.32 7.93
CA ILE A 251 6.87 -10.79 6.62
C ILE A 251 5.93 -10.29 5.52
N TRP A 252 4.61 -10.40 5.72
CA TRP A 252 3.62 -9.87 4.79
C TRP A 252 3.81 -8.36 4.53
N LEU A 253 3.96 -7.57 5.59
CA LEU A 253 4.19 -6.12 5.50
C LEU A 253 5.50 -5.82 4.77
N HIS A 254 6.56 -6.56 5.06
CA HIS A 254 7.86 -6.40 4.40
C HIS A 254 7.76 -6.67 2.90
N LEU A 255 7.11 -7.77 2.49
CA LEU A 255 6.90 -8.09 1.09
C LEU A 255 6.00 -7.06 0.40
N SER A 256 4.95 -6.61 1.09
CA SER A 256 4.05 -5.54 0.61
C SER A 256 4.82 -4.26 0.31
N TRP A 257 5.66 -3.81 1.25
CA TRP A 257 6.50 -2.64 1.04
C TRP A 257 7.55 -2.85 -0.05
N ALA A 258 8.13 -4.04 -0.16
CA ALA A 258 9.07 -4.34 -1.24
C ALA A 258 8.42 -4.18 -2.62
N VAL A 259 7.20 -4.70 -2.80
CA VAL A 259 6.41 -4.50 -4.03
C VAL A 259 6.17 -3.01 -4.31
N VAL A 260 5.76 -2.25 -3.28
CA VAL A 260 5.51 -0.81 -3.40
C VAL A 260 6.79 -0.05 -3.81
N LEU A 261 7.94 -0.38 -3.24
CA LEU A 261 9.21 0.26 -3.58
C LEU A 261 9.68 -0.08 -5.00
N VAL A 262 9.49 -1.33 -5.45
CA VAL A 262 9.80 -1.73 -6.83
C VAL A 262 8.89 -1.01 -7.83
N GLY A 263 7.59 -0.92 -7.56
CA GLY A 263 6.66 -0.15 -8.40
C GLY A 263 7.02 1.34 -8.45
N GLY A 264 7.47 1.91 -7.32
CA GLY A 264 7.99 3.27 -7.26
C GLY A 264 9.29 3.45 -8.05
N LEU A 265 10.22 2.49 -8.00
CA LEU A 265 11.44 2.50 -8.83
C LEU A 265 11.09 2.50 -10.31
N ILE A 266 10.08 1.74 -10.73
CA ILE A 266 9.59 1.72 -12.11
C ILE A 266 9.03 3.09 -12.48
N ALA A 267 8.17 3.69 -11.65
CA ALA A 267 7.65 5.03 -11.89
C ALA A 267 8.77 6.09 -11.97
N ALA A 268 9.75 6.02 -11.07
CA ALA A 268 10.88 6.95 -11.03
C ALA A 268 11.86 6.79 -12.21
N THR A 269 12.01 5.57 -12.75
CA THR A 269 12.90 5.30 -13.89
C THR A 269 12.22 5.54 -15.23
N ALA A 270 10.90 5.33 -15.32
CA ALA A 270 10.09 5.60 -16.51
C ALA A 270 10.05 7.09 -16.88
N PHE A 271 10.21 8.00 -15.91
CA PHE A 271 10.32 9.44 -16.15
C PHE A 271 11.62 10.01 -15.57
N ARG A 272 12.74 9.76 -16.26
CA ARG A 272 13.86 10.69 -16.17
C ARG A 272 13.64 11.77 -17.23
N PRO A 273 13.31 13.03 -16.88
CA PRO A 273 13.44 14.10 -17.84
C PRO A 273 14.87 14.09 -18.33
N ALA A 274 15.06 14.05 -19.64
CA ALA A 274 16.35 14.34 -20.24
C ALA A 274 16.81 15.66 -19.62
N ARG A 275 17.92 15.62 -18.87
CA ARG A 275 18.52 16.82 -18.28
C ARG A 275 18.57 17.89 -19.38
N ARG A 276 17.85 18.98 -19.20
CA ARG A 276 18.15 20.24 -19.89
C ARG A 276 19.28 20.91 -19.12
#